data_AF-A0A640RY46-F1
#
_entry.id   AF-A0A640RY46-F1
#
_cell.length_a   1.000
_cell.length_b   1.000
_cell.length_c   1.000
_cell.angle_alpha   90.00
_cell.angle_beta   90.00
_cell.angle_gamma   90.00
#
_symmetry.space_group_name_H-M   'P 1'
#
loop_
_entity.id
_entity.type
_entity.pdbx_description
1 polymer ?
#
loop_
_entity_poly.entity_id
_entity_poly.type
_entity_poly.pdbx_seq_one_letter_code
_entity_poly.pdbx_strand_id
1 'polypeptide(L)'
;MPDWFNRKRWERQLAWRAQVAVATHALFLGSVDGAAPDSYIGEAVYDSKAVTGALRELASGSIPSRPFVPTLMEAAAAVTKLVDLRPSWIDYCNSRSGLDPAAADESSEMARQYVSGDACRAWPRFDEAQAALGPAVEALRRLQPELADFCGSDIMAGRGAA
;
A
#
# COMPACT_ATOMS: atom_id res chain seq x y z
N MET A 1 -28.31 22.45 -4.82
CA MET A 1 -27.69 21.81 -3.64
C MET A 1 -26.36 22.52 -3.40
N PRO A 2 -25.98 22.94 -2.18
CA PRO A 2 -24.78 23.74 -1.98
C PRO A 2 -23.49 22.94 -2.26
N ASP A 3 -22.53 23.54 -2.97
CA ASP A 3 -21.29 22.90 -3.42
C ASP A 3 -20.43 22.30 -2.28
N TRP A 4 -20.56 22.85 -1.07
CA TRP A 4 -19.83 22.35 0.10
C TRP A 4 -20.30 20.98 0.59
N PHE A 5 -21.56 20.59 0.33
CA PHE A 5 -22.07 19.25 0.67
C PHE A 5 -21.45 18.17 -0.24
N ASN A 6 -21.35 18.46 -1.55
CA ASN A 6 -20.74 17.55 -2.51
C ASN A 6 -19.25 17.36 -2.23
N ARG A 7 -18.56 18.43 -1.85
CA ARG A 7 -17.14 18.40 -1.50
C ARG A 7 -16.85 17.54 -0.26
N LYS A 8 -17.65 17.67 0.81
CA LYS A 8 -17.51 16.83 2.01
C LYS A 8 -17.75 15.34 1.72
N ARG A 9 -18.76 15.03 0.91
CA ARG A 9 -19.06 13.64 0.51
C ARG A 9 -17.93 13.03 -0.33
N TRP A 10 -17.37 13.82 -1.24
CA TRP A 10 -16.24 13.42 -2.07
C TRP A 10 -14.96 13.15 -1.25
N GLU A 11 -14.59 14.05 -0.33
CA GLU A 11 -13.44 13.84 0.57
C GLU A 11 -13.56 12.55 1.39
N ARG A 12 -14.75 12.27 1.94
CA ARG A 12 -15.00 11.02 2.67
C ARG A 12 -14.90 9.79 1.78
N GLN A 13 -15.37 9.87 0.54
CA GLN A 13 -15.24 8.77 -0.42
C GLN A 13 -13.76 8.46 -0.72
N LEU A 14 -12.94 9.51 -0.88
CA LEU A 14 -11.50 9.35 -1.07
C LEU A 14 -10.82 8.75 0.17
N ALA A 15 -11.20 9.21 1.36
CA ALA A 15 -10.64 8.69 2.62
C ALA A 15 -11.01 7.21 2.81
N TRP A 16 -12.25 6.84 2.50
CA TRP A 16 -12.71 5.46 2.50
C TRP A 16 -11.94 4.60 1.48
N ARG A 17 -11.74 5.09 0.25
CA ARG A 17 -10.93 4.38 -0.76
C ARG A 17 -9.48 4.20 -0.32
N ALA A 18 -8.89 5.18 0.35
CA ALA A 18 -7.56 5.06 0.92
C ALA A 18 -7.51 4.01 2.04
N GLN A 19 -8.49 3.99 2.96
CA GLN A 19 -8.60 2.93 3.96
C GLN A 19 -8.68 1.54 3.31
N VAL A 20 -9.55 1.38 2.31
CA VAL A 20 -9.72 0.11 1.59
C VAL A 20 -8.42 -0.30 0.90
N ALA A 21 -7.76 0.59 0.18
CA ALA A 21 -6.50 0.29 -0.50
C ALA A 21 -5.44 -0.20 0.50
N VAL A 22 -5.26 0.52 1.60
CA VAL A 22 -4.33 0.13 2.66
C VAL A 22 -4.72 -1.19 3.33
N ALA A 23 -6.03 -1.46 3.51
CA ALA A 23 -6.55 -2.67 4.13
C ALA A 23 -6.42 -3.94 3.26
N THR A 24 -6.37 -3.77 1.93
CA THR A 24 -6.49 -4.87 0.95
C THR A 24 -5.22 -5.14 0.18
N HIS A 25 -4.34 -4.15 0.02
CA HIS A 25 -3.12 -4.24 -0.81
C HIS A 25 -1.85 -4.14 0.04
N ALA A 26 -1.97 -4.21 1.34
CA ALA A 26 -0.78 -4.21 2.15
C ALA A 26 -1.02 -5.00 3.40
N LEU A 27 -0.07 -5.90 3.64
CA LEU A 27 0.06 -6.62 4.87
C LEU A 27 0.58 -5.67 5.96
N PHE A 28 -0.25 -4.68 6.31
CA PHE A 28 -0.19 -4.01 7.62
C PHE A 28 -0.88 -4.84 8.70
N LEU A 29 -1.64 -5.85 8.27
CA LEU A 29 -2.23 -6.93 9.02
C LEU A 29 -1.18 -8.03 9.17
N GLY A 30 -0.94 -8.48 10.40
CA GLY A 30 0.14 -9.40 10.73
C GLY A 30 0.18 -10.69 9.91
N SER A 31 1.36 -11.30 9.93
CA SER A 31 1.71 -12.62 9.41
C SER A 31 0.50 -13.54 9.19
N VAL A 32 0.18 -13.83 7.93
CA VAL A 32 -0.63 -15.00 7.58
C VAL A 32 0.17 -16.23 8.01
N ASP A 33 -0.38 -17.04 8.91
CA ASP A 33 0.23 -18.29 9.34
C ASP A 33 0.60 -19.14 8.11
N GLY A 34 1.91 -19.34 7.87
CA GLY A 34 2.45 -20.22 6.82
C GLY A 34 3.21 -19.54 5.67
N ALA A 35 3.17 -18.22 5.50
CA ALA A 35 4.04 -17.53 4.53
C ALA A 35 5.39 -17.14 5.16
N ALA A 36 6.48 -17.34 4.40
CA ALA A 36 7.80 -16.92 4.85
C ALA A 36 7.81 -15.40 5.08
N PRO A 37 8.34 -14.87 6.19
CA PRO A 37 8.33 -13.42 6.48
C PRO A 37 8.87 -12.57 5.32
N ASP A 38 9.79 -13.11 4.53
CA ASP A 38 10.43 -12.43 3.42
C ASP A 38 9.56 -12.32 2.16
N SER A 39 8.56 -13.21 1.96
CA SER A 39 7.65 -13.10 0.80
C SER A 39 6.82 -11.82 0.86
N TYR A 40 6.53 -11.35 2.07
CA TYR A 40 5.80 -10.12 2.31
C TYR A 40 6.49 -8.87 1.81
N ILE A 41 7.82 -8.88 1.73
CA ILE A 41 8.59 -7.73 1.23
C ILE A 41 8.33 -7.53 -0.26
N GLY A 42 8.32 -8.62 -1.04
CA GLY A 42 8.04 -8.59 -2.47
C GLY A 42 6.60 -8.13 -2.76
N GLU A 43 5.64 -8.69 -2.03
CA GLU A 43 4.22 -8.30 -2.12
C GLU A 43 4.01 -6.83 -1.78
N ALA A 44 4.59 -6.35 -0.67
CA ALA A 44 4.49 -4.95 -0.27
C ALA A 44 5.10 -3.98 -1.30
N VAL A 45 6.23 -4.34 -1.92
CA VAL A 45 6.81 -3.55 -3.02
C VAL A 45 5.88 -3.55 -4.22
N TYR A 46 5.30 -4.70 -4.57
CA TYR A 46 4.38 -4.82 -5.70
C TYR A 46 3.15 -3.92 -5.55
N ASP A 47 2.51 -4.01 -4.39
CA ASP A 47 1.25 -3.36 -4.09
C ASP A 47 1.37 -1.88 -3.71
N SER A 48 2.59 -1.44 -3.36
CA SER A 48 2.91 -0.05 -3.01
C SER A 48 2.36 0.97 -4.01
N LYS A 49 2.27 0.61 -5.31
CA LYS A 49 1.73 1.48 -6.36
C LYS A 49 0.25 1.79 -6.16
N ALA A 50 -0.57 0.78 -5.86
CA ALA A 50 -2.01 0.95 -5.63
C ALA A 50 -2.26 1.78 -4.37
N VAL A 51 -1.54 1.47 -3.29
CA VAL A 51 -1.61 2.20 -2.02
C VAL A 51 -1.21 3.66 -2.21
N THR A 52 -0.03 3.92 -2.79
CA THR A 52 0.44 5.30 -3.04
C THR A 52 -0.50 6.08 -3.94
N GLY A 53 -1.10 5.42 -4.95
CA GLY A 53 -2.12 6.03 -5.81
C GLY A 53 -3.31 6.54 -5.01
N ALA A 54 -3.86 5.70 -4.11
CA ALA A 54 -4.98 6.08 -3.26
C ALA A 54 -4.64 7.22 -2.29
N LEU A 55 -3.44 7.20 -1.68
CA LEU A 55 -2.99 8.27 -0.77
C LEU A 55 -2.82 9.61 -1.50
N ARG A 56 -2.25 9.59 -2.72
CA ARG A 56 -2.10 10.80 -3.55
C ARG A 56 -3.45 11.34 -4.02
N GLU A 57 -4.38 10.46 -4.39
CA GLU A 57 -5.74 10.86 -4.76
C GLU A 57 -6.45 11.55 -3.58
N LEU A 58 -6.38 10.95 -2.38
CA LEU A 58 -6.90 11.57 -1.16
C LEU A 58 -6.25 12.92 -0.88
N ALA A 59 -4.92 13.02 -1.00
CA ALA A 59 -4.20 14.27 -0.77
C ALA A 59 -4.66 15.38 -1.71
N SER A 60 -4.82 15.06 -3.00
CA SER A 60 -5.28 16.01 -4.02
C SER A 60 -6.73 16.47 -3.81
N GLY A 61 -7.58 15.59 -3.25
CA GLY A 61 -8.99 15.89 -2.99
C GLY A 61 -9.27 16.47 -1.61
N SER A 62 -8.31 16.45 -0.69
CA SER A 62 -8.48 16.92 0.69
C SER A 62 -8.26 18.43 0.82
N ILE A 63 -8.98 19.05 1.76
CA ILE A 63 -8.64 20.41 2.20
C ILE A 63 -7.30 20.35 2.95
N PRO A 64 -6.29 21.17 2.61
CA PRO A 64 -4.96 21.08 3.23
C PRO A 64 -4.93 21.30 4.74
N SER A 65 -5.93 22.01 5.30
CA SER A 65 -6.05 22.27 6.74
C SER A 65 -6.71 21.13 7.52
N ARG A 66 -6.97 19.97 6.90
CA ARG A 66 -7.53 18.82 7.61
C ARG A 66 -6.50 18.26 8.60
N PRO A 67 -6.92 17.89 9.83
CA PRO A 67 -6.00 17.36 10.84
C PRO A 67 -5.19 16.14 10.39
N PHE A 68 -5.75 15.29 9.52
CA PHE A 68 -5.08 14.06 9.06
C PHE A 68 -4.09 14.25 7.91
N VAL A 69 -4.05 15.43 7.28
CA VAL A 69 -3.23 15.68 6.09
C VAL A 69 -1.71 15.54 6.38
N PRO A 70 -1.16 16.01 7.50
CA PRO A 70 0.25 15.77 7.84
C PRO A 70 0.60 14.27 7.87
N THR A 71 -0.20 13.46 8.58
CA THR A 71 0.00 12.01 8.67
C THR A 71 -0.17 11.32 7.31
N LEU A 72 -1.11 11.80 6.49
CA LEU A 72 -1.28 11.33 5.11
C LEU A 72 -0.03 11.59 4.25
N MET A 73 0.58 12.76 4.38
CA MET A 73 1.81 13.11 3.65
C MET A 73 3.00 12.26 4.09
N GLU A 74 3.15 12.04 5.40
CA GLU A 74 4.17 11.12 5.93
C GLU A 74 4.00 9.70 5.40
N ALA A 75 2.77 9.18 5.42
CA ALA A 75 2.46 7.85 4.88
C ALA A 75 2.74 7.78 3.38
N ALA A 76 2.30 8.76 2.59
CA ALA A 76 2.54 8.79 1.15
C ALA A 76 4.04 8.84 0.82
N ALA A 77 4.83 9.61 1.57
CA ALA A 77 6.27 9.69 1.40
C ALA A 77 6.96 8.36 1.77
N ALA A 78 6.53 7.71 2.85
CA ALA A 78 7.09 6.44 3.28
C ALA A 78 6.81 5.32 2.26
N VAL A 79 5.58 5.21 1.75
CA VAL A 79 5.22 4.19 0.74
C VAL A 79 5.86 4.49 -0.61
N THR A 80 6.09 5.76 -0.96
CA THR A 80 6.78 6.13 -2.21
C THR A 80 8.16 5.47 -2.30
N LYS A 81 8.87 5.29 -1.18
CA LYS A 81 10.14 4.56 -1.17
C LYS A 81 9.99 3.12 -1.69
N LEU A 82 8.91 2.42 -1.34
CA LEU A 82 8.63 1.08 -1.88
C LEU A 82 8.23 1.14 -3.36
N VAL A 83 7.50 2.17 -3.78
CA VAL A 83 7.16 2.39 -5.20
C VAL A 83 8.41 2.55 -6.06
N ASP A 84 9.42 3.26 -5.56
CA ASP A 84 10.68 3.48 -6.27
C ASP A 84 11.48 2.18 -6.49
N LEU A 85 11.22 1.14 -5.67
CA LEU A 85 11.81 -0.19 -5.82
C LEU A 85 11.04 -1.07 -6.82
N ARG A 86 9.75 -0.77 -7.04
CA ARG A 86 8.83 -1.61 -7.81
C ARG A 86 9.29 -1.91 -9.25
N PRO A 87 9.87 -0.97 -10.02
CA PRO A 87 10.37 -1.29 -11.36
C PRO A 87 11.45 -2.38 -11.32
N SER A 88 12.42 -2.26 -10.41
CA SER A 88 13.47 -3.28 -10.25
C SER A 88 12.92 -4.64 -9.79
N TRP A 89 11.88 -4.62 -8.96
CA TRP A 89 11.19 -5.85 -8.55
C TRP A 89 10.52 -6.55 -9.74
N ILE A 90 9.79 -5.80 -10.57
CA ILE A 90 9.15 -6.33 -11.78
C ILE A 90 10.17 -6.91 -12.75
N ASP A 91 11.26 -6.20 -13.00
CA ASP A 91 12.32 -6.67 -13.90
C ASP A 91 12.94 -7.98 -13.40
N TYR A 92 13.14 -8.09 -12.08
CA TYR A 92 13.62 -9.31 -11.44
C TYR A 92 12.63 -10.48 -11.61
N CYS A 93 11.35 -10.27 -11.29
CA CYS A 93 10.31 -11.29 -11.41
C CYS A 93 10.11 -11.73 -12.87
N ASN A 94 10.10 -10.78 -13.82
CA ASN A 94 9.98 -11.07 -15.24
C ASN A 94 11.13 -11.94 -15.73
N SER A 95 12.37 -11.56 -15.40
CA SER A 95 13.58 -12.30 -15.79
C SER A 95 13.58 -13.72 -15.21
N ARG A 96 13.21 -13.85 -13.93
CA ARG A 96 13.16 -15.16 -13.23
C ARG A 96 12.09 -16.09 -13.80
N SER A 97 10.93 -15.56 -14.15
CA SER A 97 9.77 -16.33 -14.61
C SER A 97 9.67 -16.44 -16.13
N GLY A 98 10.61 -15.84 -16.88
CA GLY A 98 10.59 -15.82 -18.34
C GLY A 98 9.41 -15.05 -18.93
N LEU A 99 8.91 -14.03 -18.23
CA LEU A 99 7.77 -13.23 -18.67
C LEU A 99 8.20 -12.15 -19.65
N ASP A 100 7.32 -11.85 -20.62
CA ASP A 100 7.44 -10.65 -21.43
C ASP A 100 7.34 -9.40 -20.53
N PRO A 101 8.25 -8.42 -20.63
CA PRO A 101 8.16 -7.15 -19.91
C PRO A 101 6.82 -6.41 -20.05
N ALA A 102 6.12 -6.60 -21.18
CA ALA A 102 4.81 -6.02 -21.46
C ALA A 102 3.62 -6.89 -21.01
N ALA A 103 3.86 -8.09 -20.47
CA ALA A 103 2.80 -8.97 -20.01
C ALA A 103 2.02 -8.32 -18.86
N ALA A 104 0.70 -8.26 -18.98
CA ALA A 104 -0.20 -7.64 -18.01
C ALA A 104 -1.44 -8.51 -17.73
N ASP A 105 -1.38 -9.79 -18.11
CA ASP A 105 -2.40 -10.77 -17.76
C ASP A 105 -2.32 -11.16 -16.28
N GLU A 106 -3.40 -11.70 -15.75
CA GLU A 106 -3.54 -12.07 -14.35
C GLU A 106 -2.44 -13.03 -13.87
N SER A 107 -2.03 -13.99 -14.70
CA SER A 107 -0.98 -14.95 -14.32
C SER A 107 0.36 -14.24 -14.17
N SER A 108 0.68 -13.30 -15.06
CA SER A 108 1.91 -12.50 -15.00
C SER A 108 1.91 -11.56 -13.78
N GLU A 109 0.78 -10.97 -13.43
CA GLU A 109 0.63 -10.14 -12.23
C GLU A 109 0.81 -10.97 -10.96
N MET A 110 0.16 -12.14 -10.87
CA MET A 110 0.31 -13.07 -9.75
C MET A 110 1.76 -13.55 -9.57
N ALA A 111 2.47 -13.81 -10.67
CA ALA A 111 3.88 -14.24 -10.62
C ALA A 111 4.83 -13.16 -10.10
N ARG A 112 4.44 -11.88 -10.16
CA ARG A 112 5.20 -10.74 -9.61
C ARG A 112 4.78 -10.42 -8.18
N GLN A 113 3.53 -10.66 -7.83
CA GLN A 113 3.00 -10.38 -6.49
C GLN A 113 3.34 -11.48 -5.49
N TYR A 114 3.15 -12.75 -5.87
CA TYR A 114 3.26 -13.89 -4.97
C TYR A 114 4.55 -14.68 -5.20
N VAL A 115 5.66 -14.11 -4.72
CA VAL A 115 7.00 -14.68 -4.85
C VAL A 115 7.41 -15.36 -3.54
N SER A 116 8.05 -16.54 -3.62
CA SER A 116 8.55 -17.26 -2.44
C SER A 116 9.63 -16.46 -1.70
N GLY A 117 9.73 -16.63 -0.38
CA GLY A 117 10.67 -15.88 0.45
C GLY A 117 12.14 -16.02 0.05
N ASP A 118 12.57 -17.21 -0.41
CA ASP A 118 13.95 -17.41 -0.91
C ASP A 118 14.22 -16.62 -2.19
N ALA A 119 13.22 -16.50 -3.07
CA ALA A 119 13.35 -15.70 -4.27
C ALA A 119 13.28 -14.20 -3.96
N CYS A 120 12.46 -13.77 -3.01
CA CYS A 120 12.51 -12.41 -2.50
C CYS A 120 13.91 -12.07 -1.97
N ARG A 121 14.52 -12.94 -1.16
CA ARG A 121 15.88 -12.75 -0.64
C ARG A 121 16.96 -12.74 -1.71
N ALA A 122 16.76 -13.45 -2.81
CA ALA A 122 17.68 -13.45 -3.94
C ALA A 122 17.59 -12.18 -4.81
N TRP A 123 16.57 -11.34 -4.61
CA TRP A 123 16.47 -10.05 -5.30
C TRP A 123 17.53 -9.07 -4.78
N PRO A 124 18.34 -8.43 -5.66
CA PRO A 124 19.44 -7.57 -5.21
C PRO A 124 19.09 -6.37 -4.32
N ARG A 125 17.82 -5.92 -4.33
CA ARG A 125 17.36 -4.78 -3.52
C ARG A 125 16.53 -5.21 -2.30
N PHE A 126 16.61 -6.48 -1.92
CA PHE A 126 15.86 -7.02 -0.79
C PHE A 126 16.09 -6.25 0.51
N ASP A 127 17.35 -6.01 0.89
CA ASP A 127 17.69 -5.29 2.14
C ASP A 127 17.16 -3.86 2.14
N GLU A 128 17.19 -3.19 0.98
CA GLU A 128 16.63 -1.85 0.81
C GLU A 128 15.10 -1.84 0.97
N ALA A 129 14.43 -2.84 0.39
CA ALA A 129 12.99 -3.02 0.53
C ALA A 129 12.59 -3.34 1.98
N GLN A 130 13.35 -4.21 2.64
CA GLN A 130 13.16 -4.54 4.04
C GLN A 130 13.29 -3.30 4.95
N ALA A 131 14.33 -2.49 4.71
CA ALA A 131 14.56 -1.25 5.46
C ALA A 131 13.46 -0.19 5.20
N ALA A 132 12.87 -0.17 4.00
CA ALA A 132 11.78 0.74 3.67
C ALA A 132 10.41 0.29 4.20
N LEU A 133 10.20 -1.02 4.37
CA LEU A 133 8.91 -1.60 4.76
C LEU A 133 8.49 -1.17 6.17
N GLY A 134 9.36 -1.28 7.17
CA GLY A 134 9.04 -0.93 8.56
C GLY A 134 8.49 0.51 8.71
N PRO A 135 9.20 1.54 8.22
CA PRO A 135 8.71 2.91 8.23
C PRO A 135 7.38 3.12 7.50
N ALA A 136 7.17 2.45 6.36
CA ALA A 136 5.91 2.53 5.61
C ALA A 136 4.74 1.93 6.40
N VAL A 137 4.97 0.79 7.05
CA VAL A 137 4.02 0.13 7.96
C VAL A 137 3.62 1.03 9.11
N GLU A 138 4.60 1.60 9.81
CA GLU A 138 4.32 2.47 10.96
C GLU A 138 3.60 3.75 10.55
N ALA A 139 3.95 4.35 9.42
CA ALA A 139 3.25 5.54 8.92
C ALA A 139 1.79 5.24 8.57
N LEU A 140 1.50 4.09 7.97
CA LEU A 140 0.13 3.71 7.62
C LEU A 140 -0.70 3.25 8.81
N ARG A 141 -0.08 2.60 9.81
CA ARG A 141 -0.74 2.33 11.10
C ARG A 141 -1.15 3.61 11.83
N ARG A 142 -0.34 4.67 11.76
CA ARG A 142 -0.70 5.99 12.31
C ARG A 142 -1.83 6.67 11.54
N LEU A 143 -1.85 6.53 10.21
CA LEU A 143 -2.88 7.14 9.37
C LEU A 143 -4.26 6.51 9.52
N GLN A 144 -4.34 5.18 9.66
CA GLN A 144 -5.60 4.43 9.72
C GLN A 144 -6.63 4.97 10.74
N PRO A 145 -6.30 5.17 12.02
CA PRO A 145 -7.27 5.69 13.00
C PRO A 145 -7.77 7.10 12.66
N GLU A 146 -6.93 7.95 12.06
CA GLU A 146 -7.33 9.30 11.65
C GLU A 146 -8.32 9.27 10.47
N LEU A 147 -8.10 8.35 9.52
CA LEU A 147 -9.05 8.13 8.43
C LEU A 147 -10.37 7.53 8.95
N ALA A 148 -10.29 6.61 9.91
CA ALA A 148 -11.46 5.99 10.52
C ALA A 148 -12.35 7.01 11.23
N ASP A 149 -11.74 7.89 12.05
CA ASP A 149 -12.42 9.01 12.70
C ASP A 149 -13.08 9.95 11.66
N PHE A 150 -12.33 10.31 10.61
CA PHE A 150 -12.84 11.20 9.55
C PHE A 150 -14.03 10.59 8.77
N CYS A 151 -13.98 9.29 8.49
CA CYS A 151 -15.04 8.56 7.82
C CYS A 151 -16.23 8.24 8.74
N GLY A 152 -16.03 8.23 10.06
CA GLY A 152 -17.00 7.75 11.05
C GLY A 152 -17.16 6.22 11.06
N SER A 153 -16.20 5.50 10.48
CA SER A 153 -16.19 4.04 10.41
C SER A 153 -14.75 3.54 10.23
N ASP A 154 -14.38 2.54 11.02
CA ASP A 154 -13.13 1.81 10.86
C ASP A 154 -13.39 0.48 10.13
N ILE A 155 -12.89 0.35 8.91
CA ILE A 155 -13.00 -0.87 8.11
C ILE A 155 -12.09 -1.99 8.67
N MET A 156 -11.09 -1.62 9.47
CA MET A 156 -10.09 -2.51 10.05
C MET A 156 -10.48 -3.00 11.46
N ALA A 157 -11.47 -2.40 12.13
CA ALA A 157 -11.89 -2.76 13.49
C ALA A 157 -12.34 -4.22 13.65
N GLY A 158 -12.74 -4.90 12.56
CA GLY A 158 -13.06 -6.33 12.57
C GLY A 158 -11.86 -7.28 12.41
N ARG A 159 -10.65 -6.76 12.16
CA ARG A 159 -9.45 -7.56 11.87
C ARG A 159 -8.41 -7.60 13.00
N GLY A 160 -8.62 -6.86 14.10
CA GLY A 160 -7.72 -6.81 15.26
C GLY A 160 -8.06 -7.80 16.40
N ALA A 161 -8.99 -8.73 16.18
CA ALA A 161 -9.48 -9.67 17.20
C ALA A 161 -9.17 -11.15 16.91
N ALA A 162 -8.13 -11.42 16.10
CA ALA A 162 -7.64 -12.78 15.83
C ALA A 162 -6.22 -12.94 16.36
#